data_AF-A0A1X7SQP1-F1
#
_entry.id   AF-A0A1X7SQP1-F1
#
_cell.length_a   1.000
_cell.length_b   1.000
_cell.length_c   1.000
_cell.angle_alpha   90.00
_cell.angle_beta   90.00
_cell.angle_gamma   90.00
#
_symmetry.space_group_name_H-M   'P 1'
#
loop_
_entity.id
_entity.type
_entity.pdbx_description
1 polymer ?
#
loop_
_entity_poly.entity_id
_entity_poly.type
_entity_poly.pdbx_seq_one_letter_code
_entity_poly.pdbx_strand_id
1 'polypeptide(L)'
;MIRGLDNFAKRLGSDARVQDFSIKDLNSVLTKLKEYSKANWQEFGLEAGLYKKTLEEIEANKTGVQQRFIECVSCWLQRQDGVDNQGRPSWLRLAKILENVGAERALVDKIQSICSTKEPEFSSDTTLASDHPICRKPD
;
A
#
# COMPACT_ATOMS: atom_id res chain seq x y z
N MET A 1 -11.50 22.82 -15.58
CA MET A 1 -10.86 21.50 -15.70
C MET A 1 -10.12 21.20 -14.41
N ILE A 2 -10.49 20.07 -13.79
CA ILE A 2 -9.82 19.33 -12.70
C ILE A 2 -9.51 20.12 -11.41
N ARG A 3 -10.55 20.35 -10.59
CA ARG A 3 -10.40 20.41 -9.12
C ARG A 3 -10.58 18.99 -8.62
N GLY A 4 -9.50 18.29 -8.29
CA GLY A 4 -9.60 16.85 -8.00
C GLY A 4 -8.53 16.19 -7.16
N LEU A 5 -7.44 16.87 -6.74
CA LEU A 5 -6.39 16.23 -5.94
C LEU A 5 -6.31 16.69 -4.47
N ASP A 6 -6.91 17.83 -4.10
CA ASP A 6 -6.76 18.38 -2.74
C ASP A 6 -7.70 17.75 -1.68
N ASN A 7 -8.60 16.86 -2.09
CA ASN A 7 -9.60 16.26 -1.19
C ASN A 7 -9.17 14.93 -0.56
N PHE A 8 -8.11 14.30 -1.07
CA PHE A 8 -7.68 12.99 -0.54
C PHE A 8 -6.99 13.13 0.83
N ALA A 9 -6.26 14.23 1.04
CA ALA A 9 -5.53 14.48 2.29
C ALA A 9 -6.43 14.81 3.49
N LYS A 10 -7.68 15.28 3.27
CA LYS A 10 -8.57 15.74 4.35
C LYS A 10 -9.53 14.67 4.91
N ARG A 11 -9.64 13.49 4.30
CA ARG A 11 -10.51 12.38 4.79
C ARG A 11 -9.79 11.38 5.69
N LEU A 12 -8.48 11.51 5.87
CA LEU A 12 -7.72 10.63 6.76
C LEU A 12 -7.73 11.22 8.17
N GLY A 13 -8.88 11.11 8.84
CA GLY A 13 -8.98 11.27 10.28
C GLY A 13 -8.01 10.31 10.98
N SER A 14 -7.49 10.73 12.13
CA SER A 14 -6.37 10.19 12.90
C SER A 14 -6.44 8.72 13.39
N ASP A 15 -7.19 7.83 12.74
CA ASP A 15 -7.25 6.37 13.00
C ASP A 15 -6.94 5.50 11.75
N ALA A 16 -6.38 6.09 10.69
CA ALA A 16 -5.66 5.30 9.71
C ALA A 16 -4.36 4.80 10.37
N ARG A 17 -4.44 3.75 11.22
CA ARG A 17 -3.28 2.99 11.72
C ARG A 17 -2.26 2.93 10.59
N VAL A 18 -1.20 3.73 10.73
CA VAL A 18 -0.19 3.89 9.70
C VAL A 18 0.35 2.49 9.47
N GLN A 19 0.01 1.91 8.31
CA GLN A 19 0.48 0.58 7.97
C GLN A 19 1.94 0.76 7.55
N ASP A 20 2.81 0.84 8.55
CA ASP A 20 4.24 0.91 8.39
C ASP A 20 4.70 -0.44 7.84
N PHE A 21 5.21 -0.45 6.62
CA PHE A 21 5.89 -1.64 6.16
C PHE A 21 7.24 -1.80 6.84
N SER A 22 7.56 -3.06 7.09
CA SER A 22 8.89 -3.51 7.47
C SER A 22 9.48 -4.36 6.35
N ILE A 23 10.76 -4.72 6.47
CA ILE A 23 11.39 -5.66 5.54
C ILE A 23 10.64 -7.02 5.44
N LYS A 24 9.86 -7.40 6.46
CA LYS A 24 9.05 -8.63 6.47
C LYS A 24 7.93 -8.59 5.42
N ASP A 25 7.52 -7.40 5.01
CA ASP A 25 6.42 -7.18 4.06
C ASP A 25 6.90 -7.18 2.60
N LEU A 26 8.20 -7.39 2.35
CA LEU A 26 8.80 -7.36 1.01
C LEU A 26 8.06 -8.24 0.00
N ASN A 27 7.76 -9.49 0.38
CA ASN A 27 7.07 -10.41 -0.53
C ASN A 27 5.64 -9.94 -0.85
N SER A 28 4.94 -9.37 0.14
CA SER A 28 3.58 -8.83 -0.03
C SER A 28 3.59 -7.63 -0.99
N VAL A 29 4.55 -6.73 -0.82
CA VAL A 29 4.73 -5.55 -1.69
C VAL A 29 5.09 -5.97 -3.11
N LEU A 30 6.08 -6.86 -3.28
CA LEU A 30 6.49 -7.36 -4.60
C LEU A 30 5.37 -8.11 -5.33
N THR A 31 4.53 -8.84 -4.61
CA THR A 31 3.37 -9.54 -5.19
C THR A 31 2.38 -8.54 -5.79
N LYS A 32 2.16 -7.39 -5.14
CA LYS A 32 1.29 -6.33 -5.67
C LYS A 32 1.93 -5.57 -6.84
N LEU A 33 3.26 -5.52 -6.89
CA LEU A 33 4.04 -4.91 -7.98
C LEU A 33 4.36 -5.89 -9.11
N LYS A 34 3.71 -7.06 -9.18
CA LYS A 34 3.99 -8.06 -10.22
C LYS A 34 3.72 -7.53 -11.63
N GLU A 35 2.72 -6.67 -11.79
CA GLU A 35 2.29 -6.06 -13.06
C GLU A 35 3.06 -4.77 -13.38
N TYR A 36 3.86 -4.25 -12.44
CA TYR A 36 4.66 -3.05 -12.64
C TYR A 36 5.88 -3.33 -13.53
N SER A 37 6.17 -2.43 -14.47
CA SER A 37 7.39 -2.51 -15.27
C SER A 37 8.62 -2.22 -14.42
N LYS A 38 9.43 -3.25 -14.20
CA LYS A 38 10.63 -3.17 -13.36
C LYS A 38 11.80 -2.47 -14.04
N ALA A 39 11.67 -2.14 -15.33
CA ALA A 39 12.69 -1.40 -16.08
C ALA A 39 13.01 -0.04 -15.43
N ASN A 40 12.00 0.60 -14.83
CA ASN A 40 12.11 1.94 -14.24
C ASN A 40 12.42 1.90 -12.73
N TRP A 41 13.11 0.86 -12.25
CA TRP A 41 13.41 0.70 -10.82
C TRP A 41 14.25 1.86 -10.23
N GLN A 42 15.08 2.52 -11.03
CA GLN A 42 15.86 3.68 -10.57
C GLN A 42 14.98 4.90 -10.32
N GLU A 43 14.03 5.18 -11.21
CA GLU A 43 13.04 6.25 -11.04
C GLU A 43 12.18 5.99 -9.80
N PHE A 44 11.73 4.74 -9.64
CA PHE A 44 11.04 4.31 -8.43
C PHE A 44 11.89 4.58 -7.18
N GLY A 45 13.16 4.19 -7.19
CA GLY A 45 14.06 4.36 -6.06
C GLY A 45 14.27 5.82 -5.66
N LEU A 46 14.42 6.72 -6.63
CA LEU A 46 14.57 8.16 -6.38
C LEU A 46 13.30 8.75 -5.73
N GLU A 47 12.13 8.44 -6.28
CA GLU A 47 10.85 8.91 -5.75
C GLU A 47 10.51 8.29 -4.37
N ALA A 48 11.03 7.09 -4.13
CA ALA A 48 11.00 6.42 -2.84
C ALA A 48 11.90 7.08 -1.78
N GLY A 49 12.84 7.94 -2.19
CA GLY A 49 13.77 8.65 -1.30
C GLY A 49 15.15 8.00 -1.18
N LEU A 50 15.48 7.03 -2.03
CA LEU A 50 16.82 6.46 -2.13
C LEU A 50 17.74 7.42 -2.88
N TYR A 51 19.00 7.48 -2.46
CA TYR A 51 19.99 8.33 -3.09
C TYR A 51 20.58 7.66 -4.33
N LYS A 52 21.00 8.48 -5.30
CA LYS A 52 21.65 8.01 -6.53
C LYS A 52 22.79 7.03 -6.25
N LYS A 53 23.59 7.30 -5.21
CA LYS A 53 24.69 6.44 -4.78
C LYS A 53 24.21 5.01 -4.46
N THR A 54 23.16 4.87 -3.67
CA THR A 54 22.56 3.57 -3.31
C THR A 54 22.04 2.84 -4.55
N LEU A 55 21.44 3.57 -5.50
CA LEU A 55 20.98 2.98 -6.76
C LEU A 55 22.15 2.51 -7.63
N GLU A 56 23.24 3.29 -7.73
CA GLU A 56 24.45 2.89 -8.45
C GLU A 56 25.09 1.64 -7.82
N GLU A 57 25.09 1.53 -6.49
CA GLU A 57 25.56 0.33 -5.78
C GLU A 57 24.70 -0.90 -6.09
N ILE A 58 23.37 -0.76 -6.14
CA ILE A 58 22.45 -1.84 -6.55
C ILE A 58 22.72 -2.26 -8.00
N GLU A 59 22.92 -1.29 -8.90
CA GLU A 59 23.23 -1.53 -10.31
C GLU A 59 24.54 -2.29 -10.49
N ALA A 60 25.59 -1.92 -9.75
CA ALA A 60 26.88 -2.60 -9.79
C ALA A 60 26.83 -4.01 -9.19
N ASN A 61 26.05 -4.22 -8.12
CA ASN A 61 26.01 -5.48 -7.38
C ASN A 61 25.06 -6.53 -7.98
N LYS A 62 24.09 -6.13 -8.80
CA LYS A 62 23.05 -7.03 -9.33
C LYS A 62 23.04 -7.01 -10.86
N THR A 63 22.98 -8.17 -11.48
CA THR A 63 23.05 -8.30 -12.94
C THR A 63 21.69 -8.23 -13.64
N GLY A 64 20.60 -8.53 -12.93
CA GLY A 64 19.25 -8.56 -13.49
C GLY A 64 18.35 -7.42 -13.00
N VAL A 65 17.55 -6.85 -13.90
CA VAL A 65 16.52 -5.85 -13.58
C VAL A 65 15.59 -6.30 -12.45
N GLN A 66 15.22 -7.60 -12.44
CA GLN A 66 14.41 -8.19 -11.38
C GLN A 66 15.09 -8.12 -10.00
N GLN A 67 16.38 -8.48 -9.93
CA GLN A 67 17.14 -8.47 -8.68
C GLN A 67 17.40 -7.04 -8.21
N ARG A 68 17.69 -6.11 -9.13
CA ARG A 68 17.83 -4.68 -8.84
C ARG A 68 16.56 -4.09 -8.25
N PHE A 69 15.40 -4.41 -8.83
CA PHE A 69 14.12 -3.96 -8.31
C PHE A 69 13.80 -4.55 -6.93
N ILE A 70 14.07 -5.84 -6.70
CA ILE A 70 13.90 -6.45 -5.37
C ILE A 70 14.76 -5.77 -4.31
N GLU A 71 16.04 -5.51 -4.63
CA GLU A 71 16.95 -4.80 -3.73
C GLU A 71 16.49 -3.36 -3.48
N CYS A 72 16.05 -2.65 -4.52
CA CYS A 72 15.51 -1.30 -4.42
C CYS A 72 14.29 -1.23 -3.47
N VAL A 73 13.33 -2.15 -3.62
CA VAL A 73 12.16 -2.22 -2.71
C VAL A 73 12.62 -2.59 -1.29
N SER A 74 13.64 -3.44 -1.15
CA SER A 74 14.21 -3.79 0.15
C SER A 74 14.82 -2.58 0.87
N CYS A 75 15.63 -1.77 0.17
CA CYS A 75 16.19 -0.52 0.69
C CYS A 75 15.09 0.46 1.12
N TRP A 76 14.03 0.60 0.30
CA TRP A 76 12.88 1.44 0.65
C TRP A 76 12.18 0.96 1.93
N LEU A 77 11.92 -0.35 2.07
CA LEU A 77 11.28 -0.93 3.25
C LEU A 77 12.16 -0.88 4.51
N GLN A 78 13.48 -0.85 4.34
CA GLN A 78 14.44 -0.63 5.41
C GLN A 78 14.60 0.85 5.79
N ARG A 79 13.91 1.76 5.08
CA ARG A 79 13.95 3.21 5.31
C ARG A 79 15.38 3.75 5.17
N GLN A 80 16.14 3.23 4.22
CA GLN A 80 17.48 3.73 3.92
C GLN A 80 17.43 5.16 3.39
N ASP A 81 18.57 5.87 3.44
CA ASP A 81 18.73 7.21 2.88
C ASP A 81 17.67 8.22 3.37
N GLY A 82 16.96 8.86 2.44
CA GLY A 82 15.97 9.90 2.68
C GLY A 82 14.52 9.41 2.62
N VAL A 83 14.26 8.10 2.73
CA VAL A 83 12.91 7.53 2.68
C VAL A 83 11.99 8.19 3.71
N ASP A 84 12.49 8.46 4.92
CA ASP A 84 11.69 9.11 5.96
C ASP A 84 11.35 10.57 5.68
N ASN A 85 12.21 11.28 4.93
CA ASN A 85 11.95 12.64 4.49
C ASN A 85 10.82 12.70 3.45
N GLN A 86 10.71 11.62 2.68
CA GLN A 86 9.62 11.41 1.74
C GLN A 86 8.36 10.87 2.43
N GLY A 87 8.51 10.16 3.55
CA GLY A 87 7.43 9.60 4.33
C GLY A 87 7.49 8.08 4.35
N ARG A 88 7.02 7.51 5.47
CA ARG A 88 7.22 6.10 5.81
C ARG A 88 6.60 5.17 4.75
N PRO A 89 7.23 4.01 4.49
CA PRO A 89 6.68 3.00 3.60
C PRO A 89 5.26 2.58 3.99
N SER A 90 4.32 2.75 3.08
CA SER A 90 2.90 2.39 3.23
C SER A 90 2.26 2.19 1.86
N TRP A 91 1.10 1.53 1.78
CA TRP A 91 0.38 1.36 0.50
C TRP A 91 0.06 2.70 -0.17
N LEU A 92 -0.29 3.72 0.62
CA LEU A 92 -0.62 5.05 0.08
C LEU A 92 0.62 5.71 -0.52
N ARG A 93 1.76 5.61 0.19
CA ARG A 93 3.04 6.09 -0.33
C ARG A 93 3.44 5.33 -1.59
N LEU A 94 3.23 4.01 -1.63
CA LEU A 94 3.51 3.19 -2.81
C LEU A 94 2.68 3.63 -4.02
N ALA A 95 1.36 3.84 -3.84
CA ALA A 95 0.50 4.31 -4.92
C ALA A 95 0.96 5.67 -5.49
N LYS A 96 1.38 6.58 -4.60
CA LYS A 96 1.91 7.89 -5.01
C LYS A 96 3.21 7.79 -5.79
N ILE A 97 4.14 6.93 -5.34
CA ILE A 97 5.38 6.68 -6.08
C ILE A 97 5.05 6.14 -7.48
N LEU A 98 4.14 5.15 -7.58
CA LEU A 98 3.72 4.56 -8.85
C LEU A 98 3.06 5.57 -9.79
N GLU A 99 2.22 6.46 -9.26
CA GLU A 99 1.62 7.55 -10.02
C GLU A 99 2.70 8.50 -10.59
N ASN A 100 3.67 8.89 -9.76
CA ASN A 100 4.73 9.82 -10.15
C ASN A 100 5.69 9.25 -11.21
N VAL A 101 5.97 7.95 -11.14
CA VAL A 101 6.80 7.25 -12.16
C VAL A 101 6.00 6.79 -13.38
N GLY A 102 4.73 7.21 -13.51
CA GLY A 102 3.91 6.93 -14.69
C GLY A 102 3.48 5.47 -14.85
N ALA A 103 3.29 4.75 -13.74
CA ALA A 103 2.72 3.41 -13.78
C ALA A 103 1.30 3.39 -14.37
N GLU A 104 0.85 2.22 -14.81
CA GLU A 104 -0.52 2.06 -15.31
C GLU A 104 -1.55 2.45 -14.24
N ARG A 105 -2.52 3.27 -14.64
CA ARG A 105 -3.55 3.78 -13.72
C ARG A 105 -4.32 2.66 -13.00
N ALA A 106 -4.57 1.54 -13.68
CA ALA A 106 -5.23 0.38 -13.08
C ALA A 106 -4.42 -0.22 -11.92
N LEU A 107 -3.08 -0.22 -12.02
CA LEU A 107 -2.21 -0.64 -10.93
C LEU A 107 -2.28 0.34 -9.76
N VAL A 108 -2.20 1.66 -10.03
CA VAL A 108 -2.29 2.69 -9.00
C VAL A 108 -3.62 2.59 -8.24
N ASP A 109 -4.73 2.50 -8.97
CA ASP A 109 -6.09 2.38 -8.39
C ASP A 109 -6.22 1.10 -7.55
N LYS A 110 -5.66 -0.02 -8.02
CA LYS A 110 -5.62 -1.29 -7.28
C LYS A 110 -4.88 -1.15 -5.96
N ILE A 111 -3.74 -0.44 -5.92
CA ILE A 111 -3.01 -0.19 -4.67
C ILE A 111 -3.77 0.76 -3.74
N GLN A 112 -4.36 1.84 -4.27
CA GLN A 112 -5.16 2.79 -3.48
C GLN A 112 -6.40 2.14 -2.86
N SER A 113 -7.02 1.17 -3.56
CA SER A 113 -8.13 0.39 -3.03
C SER A 113 -7.74 -0.38 -1.77
N ILE A 114 -6.52 -0.93 -1.70
CA ILE A 114 -6.00 -1.61 -0.49
C ILE A 114 -5.94 -0.65 0.72
N CYS A 115 -5.65 0.64 0.50
CA CYS A 115 -5.69 1.64 1.57
C CYS A 115 -7.11 1.97 2.03
N SER A 116 -8.06 1.91 1.10
CA SER A 116 -9.45 2.32 1.34
C SER A 116 -10.28 1.22 2.00
N THR A 117 -9.83 -0.04 1.92
CA THR A 117 -10.49 -1.17 2.59
C THR A 117 -10.15 -1.16 4.09
N LYS A 118 -10.88 -0.36 4.86
CA LYS A 118 -11.23 -0.67 6.24
C LYS A 118 -12.75 -0.83 6.34
N GLU A 119 -13.17 -2.09 6.22
CA GLU A 119 -14.20 -2.80 7.00
C GLU A 119 -14.78 -3.91 6.11
N PRO A 120 -14.70 -5.19 6.50
CA PRO A 120 -15.75 -6.13 6.12
C PRO A 120 -17.04 -5.64 6.77
N GLU A 121 -18.10 -5.45 5.99
CA GLU A 121 -19.45 -5.41 6.57
C GLU A 121 -19.71 -6.79 7.18
N PHE A 122 -19.30 -6.96 8.43
CA PHE A 122 -19.83 -7.97 9.32
C PHE A 122 -21.27 -7.57 9.58
N SER A 123 -22.18 -8.00 8.70
CA SER A 123 -23.62 -7.93 8.91
C SER A 123 -23.96 -8.82 10.10
N SER A 124 -23.85 -8.25 11.29
CA SER A 124 -24.47 -8.75 12.50
C SER A 124 -25.90 -8.24 12.51
N ASP A 125 -26.78 -8.90 11.76
CA ASP A 125 -28.21 -8.77 12.04
C ASP A 125 -28.58 -9.78 13.12
N THR A 126 -28.57 -9.28 14.35
CA THR A 126 -29.33 -9.84 15.45
C THR A 126 -30.79 -9.49 15.23
N THR A 127 -31.59 -10.42 14.70
CA THR A 127 -33.05 -10.36 14.88
C THR A 127 -33.47 -11.46 15.85
N LEU A 128 -33.60 -11.06 17.11
CA LEU A 128 -34.40 -11.74 18.12
C LEU A 128 -35.88 -11.43 17.84
N ALA A 129 -36.60 -12.40 17.29
CA ALA A 129 -38.06 -12.50 17.40
C ALA A 129 -38.49 -13.96 17.23
N SER A 130 -38.20 -14.79 18.24
CA SER A 130 -38.99 -16.00 18.46
C SER A 130 -40.07 -15.65 19.47
N ASP A 131 -41.22 -15.23 18.95
CA ASP A 131 -42.51 -15.42 19.61
C ASP A 131 -42.66 -16.89 19.96
N HIS A 132 -42.35 -17.25 21.21
CA HIS A 132 -42.77 -18.53 21.76
C HIS A 132 -44.14 -18.33 22.41
N PRO A 133 -45.23 -18.93 21.90
CA PRO A 133 -46.53 -18.83 22.53
C PRO A 133 -46.49 -19.50 23.91
N ILE A 134 -46.92 -18.74 24.92
CA ILE A 134 -47.17 -19.20 26.28
C ILE A 134 -48.20 -20.34 26.22
N CYS A 135 -47.74 -21.58 26.43
CA CYS A 135 -48.63 -22.71 26.65
C CYS A 135 -49.08 -22.70 28.12
N ARG A 136 -50.30 -22.23 28.37
CA ARG A 136 -51.00 -22.41 29.64
C ARG A 136 -51.18 -23.91 29.89
N LYS A 137 -50.78 -24.41 31.07
CA LYS A 137 -51.28 -25.69 31.58
C LYS A 137 -52.68 -25.47 32.19
N PRO A 138 -53.67 -26.31 31.89
CA PRO A 138 -54.88 -26.40 32.70
C PRO A 138 -54.62 -27.23 33.97
N ASP A 139 -55.34 -26.89 35.04
CA ASP A 139 -55.44 -27.59 36.34
C ASP A 139 -55.77 -29.08 36.21
#